data_AF-A0A1C5G461-F1
#
_entry.id   AF-A0A1C5G461-F1
#
_cell.length_a   1.000
_cell.length_b   1.000
_cell.length_c   1.000
_cell.angle_alpha   90.00
_cell.angle_beta   90.00
_cell.angle_gamma   90.00
#
_symmetry.space_group_name_H-M   'P 1'
#
loop_
_entity.id
_entity.type
_entity.pdbx_description
1 polymer ?
#
loop_
_entity_poly.entity_id
_entity_poly.type
_entity_poly.pdbx_seq_one_letter_code
_entity_poly.pdbx_strand_id
1 'polypeptide(L)' 'MTSLTAVTTVEQLERDMWPDPGPDGTSLVRRCTELRRKPVAEFTIEDLRVMLGQRARMDNEL' A
#
# COMPACT_ATOMS: atom_id res chain seq x y z
N MET A 1 -0.69 -18.41 -15.38
CA MET A 1 -1.48 -17.65 -14.40
C MET A 1 -0.77 -17.77 -13.07
N THR A 2 0.05 -16.78 -12.73
CA THR A 2 0.84 -16.80 -11.49
C THR A 2 -0.12 -16.55 -10.33
N SER A 3 -0.33 -17.55 -9.47
CA SER A 3 -1.06 -17.39 -8.22
C SER A 3 -0.45 -16.23 -7.44
N LEU A 4 -1.27 -15.25 -7.04
CA LEU A 4 -0.91 -14.24 -6.04
C LEU A 4 -0.67 -14.98 -4.73
N THR A 5 0.57 -15.39 -4.48
CA THR A 5 0.97 -15.99 -3.21
C THR A 5 0.76 -14.95 -2.11
N ALA A 6 0.26 -15.43 -0.97
CA ALA A 6 -0.29 -14.71 0.19
C ALA A 6 0.63 -13.68 0.89
N VAL A 7 1.73 -13.27 0.26
CA VAL A 7 2.78 -12.40 0.81
C VAL A 7 3.04 -11.16 -0.05
N THR A 8 2.28 -10.94 -1.12
CA THR A 8 2.53 -9.83 -2.05
C THR A 8 2.10 -8.50 -1.43
N THR A 9 3.01 -7.53 -1.34
CA THR A 9 2.75 -6.16 -0.85
C THR A 9 2.43 -5.20 -2.01
N VAL A 10 2.00 -4.00 -1.69
CA VAL A 10 1.73 -2.96 -2.69
C VAL A 10 3.01 -2.53 -3.40
N GLU A 11 4.08 -2.32 -2.65
CA GLU A 11 5.38 -1.96 -3.22
C GLU A 11 5.85 -2.98 -4.26
N GLN A 12 5.54 -4.27 -4.04
CA GLN A 12 5.88 -5.34 -4.98
C GLN A 12 4.97 -5.37 -6.21
N LEU A 13 3.65 -5.18 -6.02
CA LEU A 13 2.70 -5.11 -7.13
C LEU A 13 3.05 -3.96 -8.08
N GLU A 14 3.34 -2.80 -7.51
CA GLU A 14 3.58 -1.57 -8.28
C GLU A 14 5.04 -1.37 -8.67
N ARG A 15 5.95 -2.16 -8.07
CA ARG A 15 7.39 -2.01 -8.21
C ARG A 15 7.85 -0.59 -7.85
N ASP A 16 7.17 0.02 -6.88
CA ASP A 16 7.41 1.38 -6.41
C ASP A 16 7.55 1.41 -4.88
N MET A 17 8.75 1.79 -4.43
CA MET A 17 9.10 1.88 -3.01
C MET A 17 9.04 3.33 -2.56
N TRP A 18 8.19 3.60 -1.56
CA TRP A 18 8.09 4.93 -0.99
C TRP A 18 9.21 5.17 0.04
N PRO A 19 9.81 6.37 0.05
CA PRO A 19 10.80 6.73 1.06
C PRO A 19 10.17 6.76 2.45
N ASP A 20 11.02 6.69 3.49
CA ASP A 20 10.55 6.94 4.85
C ASP A 20 10.00 8.37 4.97
N PRO A 21 8.80 8.55 5.56
CA PRO A 21 8.16 9.86 5.61
C PRO A 21 8.83 10.86 6.57
N GLY A 22 9.81 10.42 7.37
CA GLY A 22 10.56 11.27 8.27
C GLY A 22 9.73 11.80 9.46
N PRO A 23 10.31 12.69 10.28
CA PRO A 23 9.66 13.21 11.49
C PRO A 23 8.46 14.13 11.19
N ASP A 24 8.47 14.82 10.04
CA ASP A 24 7.42 15.75 9.64
C ASP A 24 6.25 15.06 8.90
N GLY A 25 6.33 13.74 8.70
CA GLY A 25 5.30 12.96 8.05
C GLY A 25 3.98 13.00 8.81
N THR A 26 2.89 13.36 8.13
CA THR A 26 1.56 13.31 8.74
C THR A 26 1.19 11.86 9.09
N SER A 27 0.30 11.69 10.07
CA SER A 27 -0.20 10.36 10.46
C SER A 27 -0.76 9.57 9.27
N LEU A 28 -1.41 10.25 8.34
CA LEU A 28 -1.95 9.66 7.12
C LEU A 28 -0.87 9.17 6.16
N VAL A 29 0.19 9.97 5.92
CA VAL A 29 1.32 9.57 5.06
C VAL A 29 2.07 8.37 5.67
N ARG A 30 2.28 8.39 6.99
CA ARG A 30 2.89 7.27 7.72
C ARG A 30 2.04 6.00 7.58
N ARG A 31 0.73 6.13 7.79
CA ARG A 31 -0.21 5.02 7.64
C ARG A 31 -0.21 4.43 6.22
N CYS A 32 -0.22 5.28 5.19
CA CYS A 32 -0.15 4.80 3.80
C CYS A 32 1.17 4.07 3.53
N THR A 33 2.30 4.62 4.02
CA THR A 33 3.63 4.01 3.85
C THR A 33 3.72 2.64 4.53
N GLU A 34 3.18 2.51 5.74
CA GLU A 34 3.07 1.22 6.45
C GLU A 34 2.23 0.21 5.68
N LEU A 35 1.06 0.63 5.17
CA LEU A 35 0.16 -0.25 4.42
C LEU A 35 0.78 -0.71 3.10
N ARG A 36 1.60 0.13 2.44
CA ARG A 36 2.30 -0.28 1.20
C ARG A 36 3.25 -1.46 1.41
N ARG A 37 3.79 -1.61 2.62
CA ARG A 37 4.70 -2.70 3.04
C ARG A 37 3.99 -3.92 3.61
N LYS A 38 2.70 -3.82 3.90
CA LYS A 38 1.87 -4.91 4.43
C LYS A 38 1.43 -5.83 3.29
N PRO A 39 1.42 -7.16 3.48
CA PRO A 39 0.83 -8.08 2.50
C PRO A 39 -0.63 -7.71 2.23
N VAL A 40 -1.01 -7.60 0.95
CA VAL A 40 -2.36 -7.18 0.56
C VAL A 40 -3.42 -8.15 1.09
N ALA A 41 -3.08 -9.44 1.19
CA ALA A 41 -3.96 -10.46 1.77
C ALA A 41 -4.32 -10.22 3.24
N GLU A 42 -3.54 -9.42 3.97
CA GLU A 42 -3.77 -9.11 5.39
C GLU A 42 -4.54 -7.80 5.60
N PHE A 43 -4.91 -7.10 4.53
CA PHE A 43 -5.62 -5.84 4.65
C PHE A 43 -6.99 -6.04 5.29
N THR A 44 -7.31 -5.18 6.25
CA THR A 44 -8.70 -5.02 6.69
C THR A 44 -9.48 -4.21 5.66
N ILE A 45 -10.82 -4.22 5.78
CA ILE A 45 -11.68 -3.33 4.97
C ILE A 45 -11.29 -1.85 5.17
N GLU A 46 -10.87 -1.46 6.38
CA GLU A 46 -10.44 -0.08 6.63
C GLU A 46 -9.11 0.24 5.96
N ASP A 47 -8.15 -0.70 5.96
CA ASP A 47 -6.87 -0.53 5.26
C ASP A 47 -7.10 -0.29 3.76
N LEU A 48 -8.01 -1.07 3.16
CA LEU A 48 -8.42 -0.89 1.76
C LEU A 48 -9.08 0.48 1.52
N ARG A 49 -10.00 0.90 2.39
CA ARG A 49 -10.68 2.20 2.28
C ARG A 49 -9.71 3.36 2.37
N VAL A 50 -8.73 3.31 3.27
CA VAL A 50 -7.68 4.32 3.40
C VAL A 50 -6.86 4.41 2.12
N MET A 51 -6.35 3.28 1.63
CA MET A 51 -5.49 3.24 0.43
C MET A 51 -6.23 3.73 -0.83
N LEU A 52 -7.49 3.29 -1.02
CA LEU A 52 -8.32 3.72 -2.14
C LEU A 52 -8.75 5.20 -2.04
N GLY A 53 -9.12 5.65 -0.84
CA GLY A 53 -9.56 7.02 -0.59
C GLY A 53 -8.47 8.06 -0.83
N GLN A 54 -7.20 7.71 -0.59
CA GLN A 54 -6.05 8.58 -0.85
C GLN A 54 -5.52 8.49 -2.28
N ARG A 55 -6.07 7.61 -3.13
CA ARG A 55 -5.49 7.27 -4.43
C ARG A 55 -4.01 6.87 -4.33
N ALA A 56 -3.58 6.26 -3.20
CA ALA A 56 -2.19 5.92 -2.90
C ALA A 56 -1.62 4.72 -3.70
N ARG A 57 -2.28 4.45 -4.84
CA ARG A 57 -2.23 3.39 -5.85
C ARG A 57 -2.02 1.91 -5.45
N MET A 58 -2.84 1.09 -6.12
CA MET A 58 -2.83 -0.35 -6.37
C MET A 58 -3.43 -0.47 -7.78
N ASP A 59 -2.79 -1.12 -8.75
CA ASP A 59 -2.83 -0.79 -10.18
C ASP A 59 -4.17 -0.93 -10.97
N ASN A 60 -4.51 0.11 -11.77
CA ASN A 60 -5.22 0.10 -13.06
C ASN A 60 -4.83 1.37 -13.85
N GLU A 61 -4.51 1.20 -15.14
CA GLU A 61 -4.01 2.21 -16.07
C GLU A 61 -5.05 3.32 -16.36
N LEU A 62 -4.73 4.56 -15.98
CA LEU A 62 -5.26 5.81 -16.52
C LEU A 62 -4.11 6.82 -16.58
#